data_AF-A0A504BS50-F1
#
_entry.id   AF-A0A504BS50-F1
#
_cell.length_a   1.000
_cell.length_b   1.000
_cell.length_c   1.000
_cell.angle_alpha   90.00
_cell.angle_beta   90.00
_cell.angle_gamma   90.00
#
_symmetry.space_group_name_H-M   'P 1'
#
loop_
_entity.id
_entity.type
_entity.pdbx_description
1 polymer ?
#
loop_
_entity_poly.entity_id
_entity_poly.type
_entity_poly.pdbx_seq_one_letter_code
_entity_poly.pdbx_strand_id
1 'polypeptide(L)'
;MGALAAAGEILSLALKNWKLVVLAALIAAVPAGYLLGHRKGDAQGYSRRVAEVAAADVKAELERKGDNAKLSGMSDYDLCVSGLRGSGMPVDACEQLRGLPESQP
;
A
#
# COMPACT_ATOMS: atom_id res chain seq x y z
N MET A 1 21.97 12.74 42.68
CA MET A 1 22.90 13.86 42.99
C MET A 1 23.96 14.08 41.91
N GLY A 2 24.47 13.06 41.22
CA GLY A 2 25.51 13.23 40.18
C GLY A 2 25.09 13.93 38.86
N ALA A 3 23.83 13.79 38.42
CA ALA A 3 23.38 14.38 37.15
C ALA A 3 23.30 15.92 37.16
N LEU A 4 22.97 16.53 38.31
CA LEU A 4 22.90 17.98 38.47
C LEU A 4 24.29 18.62 38.55
N ALA A 5 25.26 17.95 39.17
CA ALA A 5 26.66 18.41 39.21
C ALA A 5 27.30 18.37 37.81
N ALA A 6 27.06 17.30 37.05
CA ALA A 6 27.54 17.19 35.67
C ALA A 6 26.91 18.27 34.75
N ALA A 7 25.63 18.60 34.93
CA ALA A 7 24.98 19.64 34.15
C ALA A 7 25.59 21.04 34.38
N GLY A 8 25.99 21.36 35.62
CA GLY A 8 26.61 22.64 35.97
C GLY A 8 28.02 22.83 35.38
N GLU A 9 28.82 21.76 35.35
CA GLU A 9 30.17 21.80 34.75
C GLU A 9 30.11 21.92 33.22
N ILE A 10 29.18 21.18 32.59
CA ILE A 10 28.95 21.26 31.13
C ILE A 10 28.49 22.67 30.74
N LEU A 11 27.62 23.30 31.54
CA LEU A 11 27.13 24.65 31.28
C LEU A 11 28.26 25.69 31.37
N SER A 12 29.15 25.56 32.37
CA SER A 12 30.30 26.46 32.55
C SER A 12 31.33 26.31 31.43
N LEU A 13 31.62 25.08 30.99
CA LEU A 13 32.49 24.79 29.83
C LEU A 13 31.88 25.31 28.52
N ALA A 14 30.56 25.16 28.35
CA ALA A 14 29.84 25.65 27.18
C ALA A 14 29.84 27.18 27.09
N LEU A 15 29.66 27.88 28.21
CA LEU A 15 29.73 29.34 28.28
C LEU A 15 31.14 29.87 28.02
N LYS A 16 32.17 29.22 28.58
CA LYS A 16 33.57 29.66 28.43
C LYS A 16 34.10 29.44 27.01
N ASN A 17 33.67 28.37 26.34
CA ASN A 17 34.06 28.03 24.98
C ASN A 17 32.88 28.10 23.99
N TRP A 18 32.06 29.15 24.09
CA TRP A 18 30.82 29.30 23.31
C TRP A 18 31.03 29.15 21.78
N LYS A 19 32.21 29.52 21.26
CA LYS A 19 32.54 29.45 19.83
C LYS A 19 32.62 27.99 19.38
N LEU A 20 33.17 27.11 20.22
CA LEU A 20 33.26 25.68 19.95
C LEU A 20 31.89 25.01 20.01
N VAL A 21 31.01 25.46 20.92
CA VAL A 21 29.64 24.97 21.00
C VAL A 21 28.84 25.33 19.75
N VAL A 22 28.93 26.59 19.29
CA VAL A 22 28.29 27.03 18.04
C VAL A 22 28.81 26.24 16.84
N LEU A 23 30.13 26.02 16.77
CA LEU A 23 30.75 25.30 15.65
C LEU A 23 30.37 23.81 15.67
N ALA A 24 30.32 23.17 16.84
CA ALA A 24 29.83 21.80 16.98
C ALA A 24 28.34 21.67 16.63
N ALA A 25 27.50 22.65 17.02
CA ALA A 25 26.09 22.68 16.68
C ALA A 25 25.86 22.79 15.16
N LEU A 26 26.66 23.62 14.47
CA LEU A 26 26.60 23.75 13.01
C LEU A 26 27.01 22.45 12.30
N ILE A 27 28.04 21.76 12.79
CA ILE A 27 28.46 20.47 12.24
C ILE A 27 27.37 19.41 12.47
N ALA A 28 26.76 19.38 13.66
CA ALA A 28 25.72 18.41 14.00
C ALA A 28 24.38 18.67 13.27
N ALA A 29 24.12 19.90 12.82
CA ALA A 29 22.88 20.26 12.13
C ALA A 29 22.72 19.51 10.80
N VAL A 30 23.82 19.23 10.08
CA VAL A 30 23.79 18.55 8.77
C VAL A 30 23.30 17.09 8.89
N PRO A 31 23.91 16.21 9.70
CA PRO A 31 23.43 14.83 9.85
C PRO A 31 22.05 14.78 10.52
N ALA A 32 21.74 15.69 11.45
CA ALA A 32 20.42 15.76 12.06
C ALA A 32 19.32 16.12 11.03
N GLY A 33 19.59 17.12 10.18
CA GLY A 33 18.70 17.51 9.08
C GLY A 33 18.49 16.37 8.08
N TYR A 34 19.56 15.67 7.71
CA TYR A 34 19.49 14.50 6.82
C TYR A 34 18.59 13.39 7.40
N LEU A 35 18.81 12.99 8.66
CA LEU A 35 18.02 11.93 9.30
C LEU A 35 16.54 12.29 9.42
N LEU A 36 16.23 13.55 9.77
CA LEU A 36 14.84 14.03 9.85
C LEU A 36 14.16 14.07 8.47
N GLY A 37 14.89 14.53 7.45
CA GLY A 37 14.42 14.55 6.07
C GLY A 37 14.17 13.14 5.53
N HIS A 38 15.12 12.23 5.73
CA HIS A 38 15.03 10.84 5.25
C HIS A 38 13.85 10.11 5.90
N ARG A 39 13.69 10.23 7.23
CA ARG A 39 12.56 9.61 7.95
C ARG A 39 11.20 10.12 7.49
N LYS A 40 11.08 11.42 7.23
CA LYS A 40 9.84 12.01 6.67
C LYS A 40 9.59 11.56 5.23
N GLY A 41 10.64 11.51 4.41
CA GLY A 41 10.58 11.05 3.03
C GLY A 41 10.13 9.59 2.93
N ASP A 42 10.71 8.70 3.75
CA ASP A 42 10.36 7.28 3.79
C ASP A 42 8.90 7.07 4.22
N ALA A 43 8.44 7.79 5.26
CA ALA A 43 7.07 7.71 5.73
C ALA A 43 6.05 8.18 4.67
N GLN A 44 6.37 9.25 3.95
CA GLN A 44 5.53 9.75 2.85
C GLN A 44 5.55 8.82 1.63
N GLY A 45 6.71 8.29 1.26
CA GLY A 45 6.83 7.33 0.16
C GLY A 45 6.11 6.01 0.44
N TYR A 46 6.25 5.50 1.68
CA TYR A 46 5.58 4.27 2.12
C TYR A 46 4.06 4.44 2.18
N SER A 47 3.57 5.51 2.82
CA SER A 47 2.13 5.77 2.90
C SER A 47 1.48 5.94 1.53
N ARG A 48 2.16 6.63 0.59
CA ARG A 48 1.69 6.75 -0.79
C ARG A 48 1.61 5.40 -1.48
N ARG A 49 2.66 4.57 -1.39
CA ARG A 49 2.64 3.22 -1.99
C ARG A 49 1.57 2.32 -1.38
N VAL A 50 1.39 2.37 -0.06
CA VAL A 50 0.33 1.60 0.62
C VAL A 50 -1.05 2.06 0.16
N ALA A 51 -1.27 3.36 0.00
CA ALA A 51 -2.54 3.89 -0.51
C ALA A 51 -2.82 3.45 -1.96
N GLU A 52 -1.81 3.48 -2.83
CA GLU A 52 -1.92 3.03 -4.22
C GLU A 52 -2.20 1.52 -4.30
N VAL A 53 -1.52 0.71 -3.49
CA VAL A 53 -1.75 -0.75 -3.43
C VAL A 53 -3.12 -1.08 -2.84
N ALA A 54 -3.53 -0.41 -1.76
CA ALA A 54 -4.84 -0.61 -1.16
C ALA A 54 -5.99 -0.23 -2.12
N ALA A 55 -5.83 0.86 -2.89
CA ALA A 55 -6.80 1.24 -3.91
C ALA A 55 -6.88 0.21 -5.05
N ALA A 56 -5.74 -0.34 -5.46
CA ALA A 56 -5.70 -1.39 -6.48
C ALA A 56 -6.37 -2.69 -6.00
N ASP A 57 -6.16 -3.08 -4.75
CA ASP A 57 -6.73 -4.29 -4.16
C ASP A 57 -8.26 -4.19 -4.02
N VAL A 58 -8.76 -3.04 -3.54
CA VAL A 58 -10.21 -2.76 -3.47
C VAL A 58 -10.84 -2.79 -4.87
N LYS A 59 -10.15 -2.25 -5.88
CA LYS A 59 -10.64 -2.30 -7.26
C LYS A 59 -10.71 -3.74 -7.79
N ALA A 60 -9.67 -4.54 -7.55
CA ALA A 60 -9.65 -5.94 -7.96
C ALA A 60 -10.77 -6.75 -7.29
N GLU A 61 -11.03 -6.51 -5.99
CA GLU A 61 -12.11 -7.16 -5.27
C GLU A 61 -13.50 -6.72 -5.79
N LEU A 62 -13.67 -5.44 -6.14
CA LEU A 62 -14.90 -4.95 -6.76
C LEU A 62 -15.12 -5.55 -8.15
N GLU A 63 -14.07 -5.68 -8.96
CA GLU A 63 -14.13 -6.34 -10.27
C GLU A 63 -14.48 -7.82 -10.11
N ARG A 64 -13.89 -8.54 -9.15
CA ARG A 64 -14.27 -9.93 -8.83
C ARG A 64 -15.73 -10.05 -8.38
N LYS A 65 -16.21 -9.14 -7.53
CA LYS A 65 -17.61 -9.14 -7.09
C LYS A 65 -18.57 -8.80 -8.22
N GLY A 66 -18.21 -7.86 -9.09
CA GLY A 66 -18.99 -7.49 -10.26
C GLY A 66 -19.08 -8.64 -11.27
N ASP A 67 -17.95 -9.29 -11.57
CA ASP A 67 -17.92 -10.46 -12.44
C ASP A 67 -18.66 -11.64 -11.82
N ASN A 68 -18.53 -11.89 -10.52
CA ASN A 68 -19.27 -12.96 -9.86
C ASN A 68 -20.79 -12.69 -9.83
N ALA A 69 -21.21 -11.45 -9.61
CA ALA A 69 -22.62 -11.07 -9.69
C ALA A 69 -23.17 -11.24 -11.11
N LYS A 70 -22.37 -10.88 -12.13
CA LYS A 70 -22.73 -11.07 -13.54
C LYS A 70 -22.83 -12.55 -13.91
N LEU A 71 -21.90 -13.38 -13.43
CA LEU A 71 -21.92 -14.84 -13.62
C LEU A 71 -23.12 -15.48 -12.92
N SER A 72 -23.47 -15.05 -11.70
CA SER A 72 -24.63 -15.58 -10.96
C SER A 72 -25.99 -15.27 -11.59
N GLY A 73 -26.04 -14.30 -12.51
CA GLY A 73 -27.25 -13.92 -13.24
C GLY A 73 -27.37 -14.54 -14.63
N MET A 74 -26.36 -15.30 -15.08
CA MET A 74 -26.37 -15.97 -16.39
C MET A 74 -26.66 -17.46 -16.22
N SER A 75 -27.57 -17.98 -17.03
CA SER A 75 -27.79 -19.42 -17.15
C SER A 75 -26.53 -20.15 -17.66
N ASP A 76 -26.33 -21.41 -17.24
CA ASP A 76 -25.29 -22.31 -17.75
C ASP A 76 -25.20 -22.35 -19.29
N TYR A 77 -26.34 -22.19 -19.97
CA TYR A 77 -26.39 -22.06 -21.43
C TYR A 77 -25.67 -20.80 -21.92
N ASP A 78 -25.98 -19.63 -21.35
CA ASP A 78 -25.40 -18.35 -21.74
C ASP A 78 -23.90 -18.27 -21.40
N LEU A 79 -23.49 -18.92 -20.30
CA LEU A 79 -22.09 -19.09 -19.92
C LEU A 79 -21.33 -19.92 -20.97
N CYS A 80 -21.90 -21.05 -21.39
CA CYS A 80 -21.29 -21.90 -22.42
C CYS A 80 -21.18 -21.19 -23.77
N VAL A 81 -22.24 -20.52 -24.22
CA VAL A 81 -22.25 -19.80 -25.51
C VAL A 81 -21.24 -18.66 -25.52
N SER A 82 -21.16 -17.88 -24.44
CA SER A 82 -20.22 -16.77 -24.34
C SER A 82 -18.75 -17.23 -24.34
N GLY A 83 -18.44 -18.34 -23.64
CA GLY A 83 -17.11 -18.95 -23.64
C GLY A 83 -16.69 -19.53 -24.99
N LEU A 84 -17.57 -20.30 -25.64
CA LEU A 84 -17.28 -20.94 -26.93
C LEU A 84 -17.22 -19.93 -28.09
N ARG A 85 -18.06 -18.88 -28.09
CA ARG A 85 -17.95 -17.78 -29.06
C ARG A 85 -16.64 -17.01 -28.93
N GLY A 86 -16.20 -16.74 -27.70
CA GLY A 86 -14.92 -16.05 -27.46
C GLY A 86 -13.70 -16.82 -27.95
N SER A 87 -13.82 -18.14 -28.10
CA SER A 87 -12.76 -19.04 -28.57
C SER A 87 -12.97 -19.57 -30.00
N GLY A 88 -14.01 -19.10 -30.72
CA GLY A 88 -14.28 -19.46 -32.12
C GLY A 88 -14.78 -20.89 -32.33
N MET A 89 -15.29 -21.55 -31.28
CA MET A 89 -15.74 -22.93 -31.31
C MET A 89 -17.26 -23.05 -31.57
N PRO A 90 -17.73 -24.18 -32.14
CA PRO A 90 -19.16 -24.39 -32.41
C PRO A 90 -19.96 -24.47 -31.11
N VAL A 91 -21.03 -23.67 -31.03
CA VAL A 91 -21.88 -23.53 -29.83
C VAL A 91 -22.94 -24.62 -29.67
N ASP A 92 -23.03 -25.55 -30.64
CA ASP A 92 -24.06 -26.60 -30.65
C ASP A 92 -23.98 -27.53 -29.44
N ALA A 93 -22.78 -27.68 -28.85
CA ALA A 93 -22.58 -28.46 -27.62
C ALA A 93 -23.28 -27.83 -26.40
N CYS A 94 -23.49 -26.51 -26.40
CA CYS A 94 -24.16 -25.78 -25.32
C CYS A 94 -25.67 -26.02 -25.30
N GLU A 95 -26.27 -26.47 -26.41
CA GLU A 95 -27.70 -26.69 -26.52
C GLU A 95 -28.20 -27.80 -25.57
N GLN A 96 -27.30 -28.69 -25.16
CA GLN A 96 -27.55 -29.72 -24.14
C GLN A 96 -27.77 -29.14 -22.73
N LEU A 97 -27.36 -27.89 -22.48
CA LEU A 97 -27.54 -27.20 -21.20
C LEU A 97 -28.87 -26.43 -21.13
N ARG A 98 -29.60 -26.35 -22.24
CA ARG A 98 -30.89 -25.64 -22.32
C ARG A 98 -31.97 -26.42 -21.57
N GLY A 99 -32.43 -25.87 -20.44
CA GLY A 99 -33.52 -26.45 -19.64
C GLY A 99 -33.08 -27.37 -18.49
N LEU A 100 -31.78 -27.47 -18.21
CA LEU A 100 -31.31 -28.07 -16.96
C LEU A 100 -31.58 -27.11 -15.78
N PRO A 101 -32.06 -27.60 -14.63
CA PRO A 101 -32.13 -26.79 -13.42
C PRO A 101 -30.70 -26.40 -13.01
N GLU A 102 -30.46 -25.11 -12.76
CA GLU A 102 -29.18 -24.62 -12.23
C GLU A 102 -28.86 -25.40 -10.94
N SER A 103 -27.94 -26.36 -11.03
CA SER A 103 -27.48 -27.09 -9.86
C SER A 103 -26.49 -26.21 -9.13
N GLN A 104 -27.03 -25.35 -8.28
CA GLN A 104 -26.28 -24.49 -7.36
C GLN A 104 -25.39 -25.36 -6.45
N PRO A 105 -24.04 -25.20 -6.49
CA PRO A 105 -23.15 -25.78 -5.49
C PRO A 105 -23.20 -25.04 -4.15
#